data_AF-A0ABD0SVG1-F1
#
_entry.id   AF-A0ABD0SVG1-F1
#
_cell.length_a   1.000
_cell.length_b   1.000
_cell.length_c   1.000
_cell.angle_alpha   90.00
_cell.angle_beta   90.00
_cell.angle_gamma   90.00
#
_symmetry.space_group_name_H-M   'P 1'
#
loop_
_entity.id
_entity.type
_entity.pdbx_description
1 polymer ?
#
loop_
_entity_poly.entity_id
_entity_poly.type
_entity_poly.pdbx_seq_one_letter_code
_entity_poly.pdbx_strand_id
1 'polypeptide(L)'
;MSEKKMSCAQCQKVIKHKQFLKCARCKLTYDLKCTNKEKLYNLMDKERKAKWICDNCRHKGTPKNSQPIQRLQSHDKQKTVIKGKNIDLKKPAAINPMLSVENMDSKLHDDIYTDNVTHRKKQTERNITSIPTRNSFDSLQTDINDAYDDDDEYDFSCITPPKLNRSCPEIIIKSHLDYEAIQLKLYSLQQKYESAENQIEILLSENFTLKKTIEQYKSRMCNLTSMCKNTDQLSEKKCKSDSIRKSIRKRRSTNNCSFTTEATPLSPPVETTKRHEYYTDNKQKRKINLISTNKNNKVLSLALRTFQDKYQLCHYKLPHQGILDTLQTITEKTRLLTKGDYCVIMVGEKDFETSQNYSLLVKQIRNKLINLNHTNIIICLPTFKCGILTQLFNRRIEIFNRILYLDIKMNEYAYILDSNRHLTYDYKMFSGPQGIMNNRGMTNVLADLKLLIEDIQLHTSSYDDPVSSMASQSEEYCEISTEEFFRG
;
A
#
# COMPACT_ATOMS: atom_id res chain seq x y z
N MET A 1 -24.49 -31.78 44.82
CA MET A 1 -24.68 -31.42 43.40
C MET A 1 -23.32 -31.48 42.71
N SER A 2 -23.13 -32.37 41.76
CA SER A 2 -21.87 -32.53 41.01
C SER A 2 -21.67 -31.35 40.05
N GLU A 3 -20.62 -30.57 40.24
CA GLU A 3 -20.27 -29.46 39.35
C GLU A 3 -20.01 -30.00 37.93
N LYS A 4 -20.85 -29.57 36.98
CA LYS A 4 -20.72 -29.95 35.57
C LYS A 4 -19.45 -29.29 35.00
N LYS A 5 -18.41 -30.09 34.77
CA LYS A 5 -17.15 -29.63 34.16
C LYS A 5 -17.44 -29.07 32.75
N MET A 6 -17.14 -27.79 32.53
CA MET A 6 -17.27 -27.16 31.21
C MET A 6 -15.97 -27.30 30.42
N SER A 7 -16.07 -27.62 29.12
CA SER A 7 -14.94 -27.67 28.20
C SER A 7 -14.97 -26.52 27.18
N CYS A 8 -13.79 -26.13 26.71
CA CYS A 8 -13.64 -25.11 25.68
C CYS A 8 -13.88 -25.72 24.29
N ALA A 9 -14.78 -25.15 23.51
CA ALA A 9 -15.11 -25.65 22.17
C ALA A 9 -13.99 -25.53 21.13
N GLN A 10 -12.98 -24.68 21.36
CA GLN A 10 -11.85 -24.51 20.44
C GLN A 10 -10.72 -25.50 20.72
N CYS A 11 -10.34 -25.66 21.99
CA CYS A 11 -9.18 -26.44 22.41
C CYS A 11 -9.54 -27.74 23.15
N GLN A 12 -10.84 -28.03 23.35
CA GLN A 12 -11.42 -29.20 24.04
C GLN A 12 -10.95 -29.42 25.50
N LYS A 13 -10.10 -28.55 26.03
CA LYS A 13 -9.63 -28.59 27.42
C LYS A 13 -10.74 -28.14 28.39
N VAL A 14 -10.72 -28.69 29.60
CA VAL A 14 -11.62 -28.28 30.70
C VAL A 14 -11.26 -26.85 31.11
N ILE A 15 -12.25 -25.98 31.15
CA ILE A 15 -12.09 -24.57 31.56
C ILE A 15 -11.98 -24.54 33.08
N LYS A 16 -10.80 -24.18 33.59
CA LYS A 16 -10.56 -24.07 35.04
C LYS A 16 -10.99 -22.72 35.62
N HIS A 17 -11.20 -21.72 34.79
CA HIS A 17 -11.50 -20.35 35.19
C HIS A 17 -13.01 -20.09 35.24
N LYS A 18 -13.46 -19.27 36.21
CA LYS A 18 -14.88 -18.86 36.33
C LYS A 18 -15.34 -17.96 35.18
N GLN A 19 -14.41 -17.33 34.47
CA GLN A 19 -14.69 -16.42 33.36
C GLN A 19 -14.49 -17.12 32.02
N PHE A 20 -15.50 -17.03 31.15
CA PHE A 20 -15.50 -17.62 29.81
C PHE A 20 -16.44 -16.82 28.90
N LEU A 21 -16.31 -17.00 27.58
CA LEU A 21 -17.22 -16.42 26.60
C LEU A 21 -18.15 -17.50 26.06
N LYS A 22 -19.45 -17.20 25.93
CA LYS A 22 -20.44 -18.08 25.30
C LYS A 22 -20.89 -17.47 23.98
N CYS A 23 -20.76 -18.20 22.89
CA CYS A 23 -21.13 -17.67 21.59
C CYS A 23 -22.66 -17.50 21.49
N ALA A 24 -23.13 -16.31 21.14
CA ALA A 24 -24.54 -16.01 20.96
C ALA A 24 -25.21 -16.88 19.89
N ARG A 25 -24.46 -17.32 18.87
CA ARG A 25 -24.95 -18.11 17.73
C ARG A 25 -24.90 -19.62 17.98
N CYS A 26 -23.72 -20.21 18.21
CA CYS A 26 -23.60 -21.67 18.40
C CYS A 26 -23.79 -22.13 19.85
N LYS A 27 -23.95 -21.20 20.81
CA LYS A 27 -24.10 -21.47 22.26
C LYS A 27 -22.94 -22.21 22.93
N LEU A 28 -21.84 -22.45 22.21
CA LEU A 28 -20.63 -23.08 22.73
C LEU A 28 -19.82 -22.13 23.63
N THR A 29 -19.10 -22.70 24.60
CA THR A 29 -18.25 -22.00 25.56
C THR A 29 -16.78 -22.00 25.15
N TYR A 30 -16.11 -20.86 25.35
CA TYR A 30 -14.73 -20.63 24.95
C TYR A 30 -13.91 -20.07 26.13
N ASP A 31 -12.73 -20.66 26.34
CA ASP A 31 -11.74 -20.14 27.28
C ASP A 31 -11.18 -18.80 26.77
N LEU A 32 -11.05 -17.82 27.66
CA LEU A 32 -10.48 -16.51 27.36
C LEU A 32 -9.04 -16.62 26.84
N LYS A 33 -8.27 -17.61 27.33
CA LYS A 33 -6.90 -17.89 26.88
C LYS A 33 -6.88 -18.46 25.47
N CYS A 34 -7.77 -19.42 25.15
CA CYS A 34 -7.84 -20.01 23.80
C CYS A 34 -8.31 -18.99 22.74
N THR A 35 -9.05 -17.94 23.13
CA THR A 35 -9.51 -16.88 22.21
C THR A 35 -8.62 -15.63 22.20
N ASN A 36 -7.61 -15.54 23.08
CA ASN A 36 -6.77 -14.36 23.30
C ASN A 36 -7.60 -13.08 23.54
N LYS A 37 -8.70 -13.18 24.30
CA LYS A 37 -9.65 -12.07 24.59
C LYS A 37 -9.70 -11.65 26.05
N GLU A 38 -8.75 -12.07 26.89
CA GLU A 38 -8.76 -11.79 28.33
C GLU A 38 -8.82 -10.28 28.66
N LYS A 39 -7.98 -9.46 28.01
CA LYS A 39 -8.03 -7.99 28.15
C LYS A 39 -9.36 -7.40 27.67
N LEU A 40 -9.90 -7.91 26.57
CA LEU A 40 -11.15 -7.43 25.99
C LEU A 40 -12.36 -7.78 26.87
N TYR A 41 -12.36 -8.95 27.49
CA TYR A 41 -13.44 -9.42 28.35
C TYR A 41 -13.69 -8.47 29.54
N ASN A 42 -12.63 -7.93 30.14
CA ASN A 42 -12.75 -6.99 31.25
C ASN A 42 -13.31 -5.62 30.82
N LEU A 43 -13.15 -5.27 29.54
CA LEU A 43 -13.68 -4.03 28.95
C LEU A 43 -15.12 -4.17 28.40
N MET A 44 -15.62 -5.40 28.26
CA MET A 44 -16.97 -5.65 27.76
C MET A 44 -18.01 -5.56 28.88
N ASP A 45 -19.05 -4.76 28.65
CA ASP A 45 -20.27 -4.77 29.45
C ASP A 45 -21.02 -6.12 29.34
N LYS A 46 -22.06 -6.31 30.18
CA LYS A 46 -22.86 -7.54 30.21
C LYS A 46 -23.56 -7.81 28.87
N GLU A 47 -23.99 -6.76 28.18
CA GLU A 47 -24.73 -6.87 26.93
C GLU A 47 -23.84 -7.35 25.77
N ARG A 48 -22.64 -6.77 25.62
CA ARG A 48 -21.62 -7.17 24.66
C ARG A 48 -21.15 -8.60 24.92
N LYS A 49 -21.01 -9.00 26.18
CA LYS A 49 -20.71 -10.40 26.55
C LYS A 49 -21.80 -11.35 26.08
N ALA A 50 -23.08 -10.99 26.25
CA ALA A 50 -24.21 -11.79 25.79
C ALA A 50 -24.33 -11.87 24.26
N LYS A 51 -23.92 -10.81 23.55
CA LYS A 51 -23.94 -10.71 22.07
C LYS A 51 -22.66 -11.21 21.39
N TRP A 52 -21.68 -11.72 22.13
CA TRP A 52 -20.40 -12.14 21.54
C TRP A 52 -20.55 -13.33 20.59
N ILE A 53 -19.94 -13.26 19.41
CA ILE A 53 -19.97 -14.31 18.38
C ILE A 53 -18.55 -14.84 18.18
N CYS A 54 -18.37 -16.17 18.20
CA CYS A 54 -17.06 -16.80 17.96
C CYS A 54 -16.63 -16.69 16.49
N ASP A 55 -15.32 -16.80 16.23
CA ASP A 55 -14.76 -16.61 14.89
C ASP A 55 -15.35 -17.60 13.86
N ASN A 56 -15.59 -18.85 14.26
CA ASN A 56 -16.25 -19.86 13.42
C ASN A 56 -17.65 -19.43 12.97
N CYS A 57 -18.44 -18.83 13.88
CA CYS A 57 -19.78 -18.33 13.57
C CYS A 57 -19.76 -17.01 12.79
N ARG A 58 -18.70 -16.22 12.97
CA ARG A 58 -18.47 -14.96 12.27
C ARG A 58 -18.18 -15.20 10.78
N HIS A 59 -17.34 -16.18 10.46
CA HIS A 59 -17.01 -16.54 9.08
C HIS A 59 -18.16 -17.22 8.33
N LYS A 60 -19.06 -17.94 9.02
CA LYS A 60 -20.27 -18.52 8.42
C LYS A 60 -21.39 -17.50 8.16
N GLY A 61 -21.26 -16.27 8.65
CA GLY A 61 -22.34 -15.27 8.67
C GLY A 61 -22.39 -14.33 7.46
N THR A 62 -21.40 -14.34 6.57
CA THR A 62 -21.47 -13.56 5.33
C THR A 62 -22.32 -14.32 4.32
N PRO A 63 -23.54 -13.86 3.95
CA PRO A 63 -24.31 -14.49 2.90
C PRO A 63 -23.47 -14.47 1.61
N LYS A 64 -23.18 -15.65 1.08
CA LYS A 64 -22.67 -15.77 -0.28
C LYS A 64 -23.82 -15.38 -1.21
N ASN A 65 -23.90 -14.10 -1.58
CA ASN A 65 -24.70 -13.67 -2.71
C ASN A 65 -24.02 -14.21 -3.98
N SER A 66 -24.27 -15.49 -4.27
CA SER A 66 -23.97 -16.13 -5.53
C SER A 66 -25.25 -16.80 -5.98
N GLN A 67 -26.06 -16.08 -6.76
CA GLN A 67 -27.02 -16.70 -7.64
C GLN A 67 -26.25 -17.65 -8.58
N PRO A 68 -26.64 -18.92 -8.71
CA PRO A 68 -26.01 -19.84 -9.66
C PRO A 68 -26.51 -19.51 -11.07
N ILE A 69 -25.59 -19.11 -11.95
CA ILE A 69 -25.82 -19.09 -13.39
C ILE A 69 -26.02 -20.55 -13.81
N GLN A 70 -27.26 -20.93 -14.16
CA GLN A 70 -27.55 -22.20 -14.79
C GLN A 70 -26.92 -22.22 -16.18
N ARG A 71 -25.93 -23.09 -16.37
CA ARG A 71 -25.47 -23.55 -17.69
C ARG A 71 -26.58 -24.41 -18.30
N LEU A 72 -27.12 -23.98 -19.44
CA LEU A 72 -27.86 -24.85 -20.35
C LEU A 72 -26.91 -25.95 -20.85
N GLN A 73 -27.24 -27.19 -20.56
CA GLN A 73 -26.90 -28.33 -21.41
C GLN A 73 -28.21 -28.97 -21.86
N SER A 74 -28.34 -29.05 -23.18
CA SER A 74 -29.34 -29.77 -23.95
C SER A 74 -29.26 -31.27 -23.67
N HIS A 75 -30.37 -31.90 -23.28
CA HIS A 75 -30.72 -33.26 -23.69
C HIS A 75 -32.22 -33.52 -23.57
N ASP A 76 -32.64 -34.48 -24.39
CA ASP A 76 -33.95 -34.88 -24.87
C ASP A 76 -35.05 -35.23 -23.86
N LYS A 77 -36.29 -35.03 -24.36
CA LYS A 77 -37.52 -35.81 -24.15
C LYS A 77 -38.01 -36.01 -22.71
N GLN A 78 -39.15 -35.37 -22.39
CA GLN A 78 -40.41 -36.11 -22.20
C GLN A 78 -41.63 -35.16 -22.14
N LYS A 79 -42.70 -35.59 -22.81
CA LYS A 79 -44.05 -35.05 -22.84
C LYS A 79 -44.67 -35.06 -21.44
N THR A 80 -45.22 -33.93 -20.99
CA THR A 80 -46.47 -33.91 -20.23
C THR A 80 -47.21 -32.60 -20.47
N VAL A 81 -48.48 -32.75 -20.87
CA VAL A 81 -49.49 -31.73 -21.13
C VAL A 81 -50.02 -31.19 -19.81
N ILE A 82 -49.90 -29.88 -19.54
CA ILE A 82 -50.82 -29.15 -18.65
C ILE A 82 -51.07 -27.75 -19.22
N LYS A 83 -52.37 -27.40 -19.30
CA LYS A 83 -52.96 -26.19 -19.85
C LYS A 83 -52.76 -24.96 -18.95
N GLY A 84 -52.50 -23.82 -19.59
CA GLY A 84 -53.20 -22.55 -19.36
C GLY A 84 -52.71 -21.64 -18.21
N LYS A 85 -52.21 -20.45 -18.57
CA LYS A 85 -52.94 -19.16 -18.48
C LYS A 85 -52.00 -18.00 -18.83
N ASN A 86 -52.49 -17.16 -19.76
CA ASN A 86 -51.91 -15.90 -20.21
C ASN A 86 -51.88 -14.86 -19.08
N ILE A 87 -50.78 -14.12 -18.94
CA ILE A 87 -50.78 -12.75 -18.42
C ILE A 87 -49.77 -11.92 -19.24
N ASP A 88 -50.32 -11.00 -20.03
CA ASP A 88 -49.65 -9.89 -20.69
C ASP A 88 -49.07 -8.90 -19.68
N LEU A 89 -47.83 -8.43 -19.89
CA LEU A 89 -47.40 -7.13 -19.35
C LEU A 89 -46.26 -6.50 -20.17
N LYS A 90 -46.70 -5.69 -21.14
CA LYS A 90 -46.24 -4.34 -21.53
C LYS A 90 -44.75 -3.96 -21.37
N LYS A 91 -44.12 -3.75 -22.53
CA LYS A 91 -43.00 -2.80 -22.78
C LYS A 91 -43.39 -1.35 -22.43
N PRO A 92 -42.39 -0.50 -22.12
CA PRO A 92 -42.03 0.60 -23.06
C PRO A 92 -40.49 0.75 -23.23
N ALA A 93 -39.98 0.90 -24.46
CA ALA A 93 -39.59 2.16 -25.14
C ALA A 93 -38.47 2.91 -24.39
N ALA A 94 -37.19 2.80 -24.78
CA ALA A 94 -36.50 3.41 -25.94
C ALA A 94 -36.57 4.94 -25.97
N ILE A 95 -35.49 5.60 -25.50
CA ILE A 95 -35.14 6.99 -25.83
C ILE A 95 -33.60 7.07 -25.94
N ASN A 96 -33.12 7.34 -27.15
CA ASN A 96 -31.87 8.04 -27.46
C ASN A 96 -32.27 9.39 -28.07
N PRO A 97 -31.49 10.47 -27.83
CA PRO A 97 -30.74 11.10 -28.94
C PRO A 97 -29.32 11.51 -28.46
N MET A 98 -28.23 11.26 -29.18
CA MET A 98 -27.72 11.89 -30.42
C MET A 98 -27.29 13.38 -30.28
N LEU A 99 -26.07 13.65 -30.80
CA LEU A 99 -25.34 14.92 -31.02
C LEU A 99 -24.45 15.40 -29.85
N SER A 100 -23.21 15.87 -30.03
CA SER A 100 -22.38 16.08 -31.23
C SER A 100 -20.92 16.35 -30.85
N VAL A 101 -20.05 16.14 -31.85
CA VAL A 101 -18.63 16.47 -31.97
C VAL A 101 -18.36 17.97 -31.79
N GLU A 102 -17.37 18.36 -30.99
CA GLU A 102 -16.47 19.50 -31.27
C GLU A 102 -15.05 19.21 -30.76
N ASN A 103 -14.09 19.44 -31.66
CA ASN A 103 -12.65 19.44 -31.44
C ASN A 103 -12.22 20.69 -30.66
N MET A 104 -11.26 20.56 -29.74
CA MET A 104 -10.31 21.62 -29.43
C MET A 104 -8.96 21.03 -29.04
N ASP A 105 -8.00 21.25 -29.94
CA ASP A 105 -6.57 21.27 -29.66
C ASP A 105 -6.27 22.38 -28.65
N SER A 106 -5.58 22.03 -27.57
CA SER A 106 -4.78 23.01 -26.84
C SER A 106 -3.66 22.33 -26.06
N LYS A 107 -2.44 22.65 -26.49
CA LYS A 107 -1.16 22.46 -25.79
C LYS A 107 -1.33 22.67 -24.28
N LEU A 108 -0.95 21.67 -23.47
CA LEU A 108 -0.68 21.85 -22.05
C LEU A 108 0.77 21.48 -21.75
N HIS A 109 1.51 22.47 -21.28
CA HIS A 109 2.73 22.26 -20.51
C HIS A 109 2.36 21.55 -19.20
N ASP A 110 2.98 20.39 -18.95
CA ASP A 110 2.85 19.65 -17.70
C ASP A 110 3.63 20.35 -16.56
N ASP A 111 2.99 21.32 -15.92
CA ASP A 111 3.25 21.58 -14.51
C ASP A 111 2.45 20.56 -13.69
N ILE A 112 3.13 19.47 -13.32
CA ILE A 112 2.58 18.42 -12.45
C ILE A 112 2.34 19.02 -11.06
N TYR A 113 1.12 19.53 -10.87
CA TYR A 113 0.56 19.85 -9.56
C TYR A 113 0.55 18.55 -8.75
N THR A 114 1.32 18.52 -7.67
CA THR A 114 1.31 17.39 -6.72
C THR A 114 -0.03 17.39 -5.98
N ASP A 115 -1.02 16.73 -6.56
CA ASP A 115 -2.36 16.62 -6.03
C ASP A 115 -2.34 15.76 -4.75
N ASN A 116 -2.18 16.45 -3.62
CA ASN A 116 -2.00 15.86 -2.30
C ASN A 116 -3.26 15.11 -1.86
N VAL A 117 -3.16 13.79 -1.65
CA VAL A 117 -4.25 12.94 -1.14
C VAL A 117 -4.74 13.42 0.25
N THR A 118 -3.86 13.99 1.07
CA THR A 118 -4.21 14.64 2.34
C THR A 118 -5.05 15.91 2.14
N HIS A 119 -4.93 16.62 1.02
CA HIS A 119 -5.78 17.78 0.69
C HIS A 119 -7.15 17.37 0.12
N ARG A 120 -7.24 16.27 -0.66
CA ARG A 120 -8.53 15.68 -1.07
C ARG A 120 -9.43 15.37 0.15
N LYS A 121 -8.81 15.02 1.29
CA LYS A 121 -9.50 14.80 2.57
C LYS A 121 -10.19 16.05 3.13
N LYS A 122 -9.59 17.25 2.96
CA LYS A 122 -10.15 18.51 3.49
C LYS A 122 -11.33 19.04 2.69
N GLN A 123 -11.43 18.74 1.39
CA GLN A 123 -12.58 19.13 0.57
C GLN A 123 -13.78 18.19 0.75
N THR A 124 -13.54 16.89 0.98
CA THR A 124 -14.63 15.91 1.08
C THR A 124 -15.38 16.00 2.42
N GLU A 125 -14.71 16.40 3.51
CA GLU A 125 -15.36 16.57 4.83
C GLU A 125 -16.08 17.92 5.01
N ARG A 126 -15.94 18.89 4.09
CA ARG A 126 -16.61 20.20 4.17
C ARG A 126 -17.97 20.29 3.48
N ASN A 127 -18.44 19.23 2.80
CA ASN A 127 -19.71 19.24 2.06
C ASN A 127 -20.91 18.63 2.82
N ILE A 128 -20.92 18.72 4.15
CA ILE A 128 -22.11 18.40 4.97
C ILE A 128 -22.29 19.46 6.06
N THR A 129 -22.77 20.64 5.66
CA THR A 129 -23.86 21.40 6.31
C THR A 129 -23.94 22.79 5.68
N SER A 130 -25.09 23.07 5.07
CA SER A 130 -25.51 24.41 4.65
C SER A 130 -25.65 25.33 5.86
N ILE A 131 -24.81 26.35 5.95
CA ILE A 131 -25.06 27.55 6.77
C ILE A 131 -24.94 28.76 5.83
N PRO A 132 -26.03 29.51 5.57
CA PRO A 132 -25.95 30.74 4.81
C PRO A 132 -25.55 31.88 5.75
N THR A 133 -24.38 32.49 5.54
CA THR A 133 -24.07 33.81 6.08
C THR A 133 -23.97 34.81 4.94
N ARG A 134 -25.09 35.50 4.76
CA ARG A 134 -25.24 36.80 4.11
C ARG A 134 -24.53 37.87 4.97
N ASN A 135 -24.09 38.95 4.31
CA ASN A 135 -23.53 40.21 4.85
C ASN A 135 -22.00 40.17 5.06
N SER A 136 -21.20 41.18 4.70
CA SER A 136 -21.40 42.46 4.02
C SER A 136 -19.99 43.05 3.82
N PHE A 137 -19.61 43.37 2.59
CA PHE A 137 -18.50 44.29 2.32
C PHE A 137 -18.98 45.20 1.18
N ASP A 138 -19.80 46.16 1.58
CA ASP A 138 -20.28 47.23 0.73
C ASP A 138 -20.37 48.47 1.63
N SER A 139 -19.33 49.29 1.58
CA SER A 139 -19.24 50.68 2.05
C SER A 139 -17.76 51.04 2.13
N LEU A 140 -17.29 51.78 1.13
CA LEU A 140 -16.51 53.01 1.27
C LEU A 140 -16.21 53.51 -0.15
N GLN A 141 -17.26 53.99 -0.81
CA GLN A 141 -17.15 55.10 -1.75
C GLN A 141 -17.06 56.36 -0.89
N THR A 142 -15.99 57.13 -1.05
CA THR A 142 -15.98 58.55 -0.72
C THR A 142 -15.80 59.29 -2.02
N ASP A 143 -16.91 59.86 -2.47
CA ASP A 143 -16.96 60.94 -3.45
C ASP A 143 -16.16 62.13 -2.94
N ILE A 144 -15.24 62.64 -3.76
CA ILE A 144 -14.84 64.05 -3.76
C ILE A 144 -14.71 64.45 -5.23
N ASN A 145 -15.76 65.07 -5.73
CA ASN A 145 -15.71 66.01 -6.84
C ASN A 145 -15.80 67.44 -6.27
N ASP A 146 -15.18 68.37 -6.99
CA ASP A 146 -15.33 69.83 -7.04
C ASP A 146 -13.93 70.48 -6.95
N ALA A 147 -13.32 70.89 -8.07
CA ALA A 147 -13.61 72.06 -8.94
C ALA A 147 -12.77 73.29 -8.55
N TYR A 148 -12.53 74.14 -9.56
CA TYR A 148 -11.70 75.37 -9.63
C TYR A 148 -10.21 75.15 -9.87
N ASP A 149 -9.49 75.91 -10.70
CA ASP A 149 -9.71 76.71 -11.92
C ASP A 149 -8.31 77.29 -12.26
N ASP A 150 -8.13 77.70 -13.52
CA ASP A 150 -7.16 78.68 -14.04
C ASP A 150 -5.66 78.33 -14.23
N ASP A 151 -5.27 78.45 -15.52
CA ASP A 151 -4.12 79.17 -16.09
C ASP A 151 -2.69 78.63 -15.77
N ASP A 152 -1.80 78.32 -16.73
CA ASP A 152 -1.41 79.06 -17.93
C ASP A 152 -0.84 78.12 -19.03
N GLU A 153 -1.26 78.40 -20.27
CA GLU A 153 -0.42 78.65 -21.45
C GLU A 153 1.06 78.19 -21.42
N TYR A 154 1.40 77.09 -22.11
CA TYR A 154 2.67 77.04 -22.86
C TYR A 154 2.64 76.02 -24.01
N ASP A 155 2.70 76.55 -25.22
CA ASP A 155 2.80 75.85 -26.49
C ASP A 155 4.27 75.42 -26.71
N PHE A 156 4.54 74.11 -26.77
CA PHE A 156 5.80 73.62 -27.35
C PHE A 156 5.62 72.23 -27.97
N SER A 157 5.42 72.24 -29.28
CA SER A 157 5.57 71.11 -30.17
C SER A 157 6.96 70.47 -30.04
N CYS A 158 7.04 69.26 -29.50
CA CYS A 158 8.20 68.40 -29.69
C CYS A 158 7.79 66.93 -29.70
N ILE A 159 8.12 66.29 -30.83
CA ILE A 159 7.98 64.87 -31.14
C ILE A 159 8.52 64.04 -29.98
N THR A 160 7.63 63.32 -29.28
CA THR A 160 8.02 62.36 -28.24
C THR A 160 7.80 60.92 -28.73
N PRO A 161 8.77 60.02 -28.50
CA PRO A 161 8.71 58.62 -28.95
C PRO A 161 7.58 57.86 -28.24
N PRO A 162 7.10 56.74 -28.80
CA PRO A 162 5.92 56.05 -28.31
C PRO A 162 6.09 55.70 -26.82
N LYS A 163 5.17 56.24 -26.01
CA LYS A 163 5.01 55.90 -24.59
C LYS A 163 4.78 54.38 -24.47
N LEU A 164 5.83 53.64 -24.13
CA LEU A 164 5.72 52.34 -23.51
C LEU A 164 4.91 52.53 -22.22
N ASN A 165 3.75 51.91 -22.14
CA ASN A 165 2.96 51.76 -20.92
C ASN A 165 3.83 51.17 -19.81
N ARG A 166 4.49 52.03 -19.03
CA ARG A 166 5.00 51.72 -17.70
C ARG A 166 3.88 51.98 -16.70
N SER A 167 2.77 51.27 -16.86
CA SER A 167 1.84 51.01 -15.76
C SER A 167 2.43 49.89 -14.90
N CYS A 168 3.60 50.15 -14.31
CA CYS A 168 4.06 49.40 -13.16
C CYS A 168 3.74 50.31 -11.97
N PRO A 169 2.61 50.12 -11.27
CA PRO A 169 2.33 50.90 -10.07
C PRO A 169 3.53 50.73 -9.13
N GLU A 170 4.01 51.82 -8.55
CA GLU A 170 5.02 51.78 -7.49
C GLU A 170 4.51 50.87 -6.37
N ILE A 171 4.91 49.60 -6.38
CA ILE A 171 4.75 48.66 -5.27
C ILE A 171 5.86 49.01 -4.27
N ILE A 172 5.84 50.22 -3.72
CA ILE A 172 6.81 50.60 -2.69
C ILE A 172 6.05 51.31 -1.57
N ILE A 173 6.27 50.78 -0.36
CA ILE A 173 5.98 51.31 0.99
C ILE A 173 4.98 50.49 1.82
N LYS A 174 3.82 50.06 1.32
CA LYS A 174 2.89 49.25 2.16
C LYS A 174 3.38 47.81 2.45
N SER A 175 4.26 47.26 1.61
CA SER A 175 4.82 45.91 1.80
C SER A 175 5.90 45.81 2.89
N HIS A 176 6.50 46.93 3.31
CA HIS A 176 7.55 46.91 4.34
C HIS A 176 6.99 46.74 5.76
N LEU A 177 5.85 47.38 6.05
CA LEU A 177 5.16 47.22 7.34
C LEU A 177 4.61 45.80 7.53
N ASP A 178 4.11 45.19 6.45
CA ASP A 178 3.67 43.80 6.47
C ASP A 178 4.84 42.83 6.65
N TYR A 179 6.02 43.17 6.12
CA TYR A 179 7.23 42.37 6.29
C TYR A 179 7.72 42.34 7.74
N GLU A 180 7.78 43.48 8.42
CA GLU A 180 8.15 43.54 9.85
C GLU A 180 7.17 42.77 10.74
N ALA A 181 5.86 42.91 10.48
CA ALA A 181 4.84 42.16 11.20
C ALA A 181 4.98 40.64 10.98
N ILE A 182 5.31 40.21 9.75
CA ILE A 182 5.56 38.80 9.43
C ILE A 182 6.85 38.31 10.11
N GLN A 183 7.92 39.10 10.13
CA GLN A 183 9.16 38.74 10.81
C GLN A 183 8.95 38.58 12.32
N LEU A 184 8.23 39.51 12.97
CA LEU A 184 7.89 39.40 14.39
C LEU A 184 7.06 38.14 14.68
N LYS A 185 6.12 37.81 13.79
CA LYS A 185 5.31 36.59 13.91
C LYS A 185 6.15 35.33 13.75
N LEU A 186 7.10 35.31 12.81
CA LEU A 186 8.04 34.21 12.63
C LEU A 186 8.90 34.02 13.87
N TYR A 187 9.45 35.10 14.42
CA TYR A 187 10.26 35.06 15.64
C TYR A 187 9.45 34.55 16.84
N SER A 188 8.21 35.03 17.03
CA SER A 188 7.31 34.53 18.07
C SER A 188 6.97 33.04 17.91
N LEU A 189 6.74 32.59 16.67
CA LEU A 189 6.49 31.18 16.38
C LEU A 189 7.72 30.31 16.64
N GLN A 190 8.91 30.82 16.30
CA GLN A 190 10.17 30.14 16.58
C GLN A 190 10.39 29.96 18.08
N GLN A 191 10.19 31.02 18.88
CA GLN A 191 10.27 30.90 20.35
C GLN A 191 9.27 29.91 20.92
N LYS A 192 8.03 29.88 20.40
CA LYS A 192 7.02 28.89 20.82
C LYS A 192 7.42 27.46 20.45
N TYR A 193 8.05 27.29 19.29
CA TYR A 193 8.56 26.00 18.85
C TYR A 193 9.69 25.51 19.76
N GLU A 194 10.70 26.34 20.01
CA GLU A 194 11.82 26.04 20.92
C GLU A 194 11.33 25.74 22.35
N SER A 195 10.36 26.52 22.83
CA SER A 195 9.72 26.27 24.15
C SER A 195 9.00 24.92 24.19
N ALA A 196 8.29 24.54 23.12
CA ALA A 196 7.62 23.25 23.03
C ALA A 196 8.62 22.07 22.94
N GLU A 197 9.73 22.23 22.22
CA GLU A 197 10.81 21.23 22.18
C GLU A 197 11.41 21.00 23.57
N ASN A 198 11.69 22.08 24.31
CA ASN A 198 12.19 21.99 25.68
C ASN A 198 11.19 21.26 26.60
N GLN A 199 9.88 21.53 26.48
CA GLN A 199 8.86 20.82 27.24
C GLN A 199 8.80 19.32 26.90
N ILE A 200 8.95 18.97 25.62
CA ILE A 200 9.00 17.57 25.19
C ILE A 200 10.23 16.87 25.81
N GLU A 201 11.39 17.52 25.82
CA GLU A 201 12.61 16.97 26.42
C GLU A 201 12.45 16.71 27.92
N ILE A 202 11.86 17.67 28.66
CA ILE A 202 11.54 17.52 30.08
C ILE A 202 10.62 16.29 30.28
N LEU A 203 9.51 16.20 29.54
CA LEU A 203 8.58 15.08 29.66
C LEU A 203 9.21 13.72 29.32
N LEU A 204 10.13 13.67 28.35
CA LEU A 204 10.87 12.46 28.02
C LEU A 204 11.80 12.02 29.17
N SER A 205 12.47 12.97 29.82
CA SER A 205 13.32 12.70 30.98
C SER A 205 12.52 12.22 32.20
N GLU A 206 11.34 12.78 32.43
CA GLU A 206 10.40 12.35 33.48
C GLU A 206 9.87 10.94 33.19
N ASN A 207 9.49 10.66 31.93
CA ASN A 207 9.03 9.33 31.52
C ASN A 207 10.09 8.26 31.74
N PHE A 208 11.36 8.58 31.46
CA PHE A 208 12.48 7.70 31.74
C PHE A 208 12.64 7.43 33.23
N THR A 209 12.57 8.45 34.07
CA THR A 209 12.64 8.34 35.53
C THR A 209 11.49 7.48 36.08
N LEU A 210 10.26 7.71 35.61
CA LEU A 210 9.09 6.92 35.99
C LEU A 210 9.23 5.44 35.61
N LYS A 211 9.75 5.13 34.42
CA LYS A 211 10.02 3.74 34.00
C LYS A 211 11.00 3.05 34.95
N LYS A 212 12.08 3.74 35.35
CA LYS A 212 13.06 3.22 36.31
C LYS A 212 12.42 2.94 37.67
N THR A 213 11.59 3.85 38.16
CA THR A 213 10.85 3.70 39.42
C THR A 213 9.86 2.53 39.37
N ILE A 214 9.12 2.39 38.26
CA ILE A 214 8.21 1.24 38.05
C ILE A 214 8.98 -0.08 38.13
N GLU A 215 10.15 -0.17 37.52
CA GLU A 215 10.95 -1.39 37.52
C GLU A 215 11.51 -1.72 38.93
N GLN A 216 11.91 -0.70 39.68
CA GLN A 216 12.27 -0.86 41.10
C GLN A 216 11.11 -1.39 41.95
N TYR A 217 9.89 -0.87 41.75
CA TYR A 217 8.71 -1.35 42.46
C TYR A 217 8.35 -2.79 42.09
N LYS A 218 8.46 -3.17 40.81
CA LYS A 218 8.27 -4.57 40.40
C LYS A 218 9.26 -5.50 41.08
N SER A 219 10.54 -5.13 41.13
CA SER A 219 11.58 -5.92 41.81
C SER A 219 11.27 -6.10 43.30
N ARG A 220 10.88 -5.01 43.99
CA ARG A 220 10.45 -5.07 45.41
C ARG A 220 9.22 -5.98 45.61
N MET A 221 8.22 -5.88 44.74
CA MET A 221 7.04 -6.74 44.79
C MET A 221 7.40 -8.23 44.60
N CYS A 222 8.31 -8.55 43.67
CA CYS A 222 8.78 -9.92 43.47
C CYS A 222 9.48 -10.46 44.73
N ASN A 223 10.32 -9.64 45.38
CA ASN A 223 11.01 -10.03 46.62
C ASN A 223 10.04 -10.25 47.79
N LEU A 224 9.04 -9.37 47.96
CA LEU A 224 8.01 -9.57 48.99
C LEU A 224 7.18 -10.83 48.71
N THR A 225 6.85 -11.09 47.44
CA THR A 225 6.10 -12.27 47.04
C THR A 225 6.89 -13.56 47.28
N SER A 226 8.21 -13.57 47.11
CA SER A 226 9.04 -14.74 47.41
C SER A 226 9.17 -14.98 48.92
N MET A 227 9.25 -13.93 49.73
CA MET A 227 9.26 -14.06 51.20
C MET A 227 7.97 -14.69 51.72
N CYS A 228 6.80 -14.26 51.24
CA CYS A 228 5.51 -14.81 51.69
C CYS A 228 5.31 -16.28 51.28
N LYS A 229 5.93 -16.76 50.20
CA LYS A 229 5.81 -18.16 49.76
C LYS A 229 6.59 -19.14 50.62
N ASN A 230 7.58 -18.67 51.38
CA ASN A 230 8.43 -19.52 52.22
C ASN A 230 7.85 -19.73 53.62
N THR A 231 6.79 -19.01 53.99
CA THR A 231 6.20 -19.08 55.35
C THR A 231 5.22 -20.25 55.51
N ASP A 232 4.64 -20.77 54.41
CA ASP A 232 3.62 -21.83 54.46
C ASP A 232 4.18 -23.27 54.47
N GLN A 233 5.50 -23.47 54.41
CA GLN A 233 6.11 -24.83 54.39
C GLN A 233 6.59 -25.35 55.76
N LEU A 234 6.40 -24.61 56.85
CA LEU A 234 6.92 -25.01 58.17
C LEU A 234 5.91 -25.70 59.11
N SER A 235 4.65 -25.95 58.70
CA SER A 235 3.63 -26.54 59.60
C SER A 235 3.16 -27.97 59.28
N GLU A 236 3.59 -28.61 58.19
CA GLU A 236 3.18 -30.00 57.89
C GLU A 236 4.29 -31.03 58.20
N LYS A 237 4.67 -31.15 59.47
CA LYS A 237 5.43 -32.30 60.00
C LYS A 237 4.74 -32.88 61.24
N LYS A 238 3.67 -33.64 61.03
CA LYS A 238 3.30 -34.85 61.80
C LYS A 238 1.94 -35.37 61.35
N CYS A 239 1.95 -36.43 60.55
CA CYS A 239 1.05 -37.58 60.70
C CYS A 239 1.55 -38.71 59.80
N LYS A 240 2.47 -39.52 60.34
CA LYS A 240 2.67 -40.89 59.87
C LYS A 240 1.57 -41.74 60.51
N SER A 241 0.73 -42.38 59.71
CA SER A 241 0.25 -43.72 60.02
C SER A 241 -0.14 -44.42 58.72
N ASP A 242 0.17 -45.70 58.75
CA ASP A 242 0.19 -46.66 57.65
C ASP A 242 -1.15 -46.82 56.95
N SER A 243 -1.12 -47.12 55.65
CA SER A 243 -1.95 -48.20 55.08
C SER A 243 -1.79 -48.35 53.56
N ILE A 244 -1.16 -49.46 53.18
CA ILE A 244 -1.66 -50.43 52.18
C ILE A 244 -1.66 -50.03 50.69
N ARG A 245 -0.62 -50.51 49.99
CA ARG A 245 -0.67 -51.58 48.97
C ARG A 245 -1.78 -51.49 47.90
N LYS A 246 -1.37 -51.20 46.65
CA LYS A 246 -1.72 -51.90 45.38
C LYS A 246 -1.14 -51.09 44.21
N SER A 247 0.04 -51.43 43.72
CA SER A 247 0.25 -52.28 42.53
C SER A 247 -0.73 -52.00 41.38
N ILE A 248 -0.23 -51.39 40.29
CA ILE A 248 -0.48 -51.82 38.90
C ILE A 248 0.69 -51.36 38.03
N ARG A 249 1.35 -52.37 37.45
CA ARG A 249 2.37 -52.31 36.41
C ARG A 249 1.82 -51.69 35.12
N LYS A 250 2.65 -50.91 34.42
CA LYS A 250 2.84 -50.98 32.94
C LYS A 250 4.13 -50.23 32.59
N ARG A 251 5.26 -50.96 32.49
CA ARG A 251 5.99 -51.29 31.23
C ARG A 251 6.33 -50.04 30.41
N ARG A 252 7.56 -49.51 30.56
CA ARG A 252 8.74 -49.74 29.68
C ARG A 252 8.45 -49.52 28.19
N SER A 253 9.01 -48.46 27.62
CA SER A 253 9.72 -48.51 26.34
C SER A 253 10.55 -47.24 26.14
N THR A 254 11.77 -47.27 26.65
CA THR A 254 12.91 -46.54 26.08
C THR A 254 13.25 -47.23 24.75
N ASN A 255 13.14 -46.52 23.63
CA ASN A 255 13.76 -46.97 22.38
C ASN A 255 14.48 -45.79 21.71
N ASN A 256 15.80 -45.95 21.65
CA ASN A 256 16.71 -45.28 20.75
C ASN A 256 16.27 -45.53 19.30
N CYS A 257 16.32 -44.49 18.46
CA CYS A 257 16.20 -44.63 17.01
C CYS A 257 17.40 -43.93 16.37
N SER A 258 18.46 -44.70 16.18
CA SER A 258 19.45 -44.54 15.11
C SER A 258 19.04 -45.43 13.93
N PHE A 259 19.70 -45.26 12.77
CA PHE A 259 19.52 -45.91 11.45
C PHE A 259 18.59 -45.14 10.49
N THR A 260 18.84 -44.98 9.19
CA THR A 260 20.02 -45.13 8.31
C THR A 260 19.64 -44.45 6.98
N THR A 261 20.67 -44.04 6.25
CA THR A 261 20.68 -43.67 4.85
C THR A 261 20.17 -44.83 3.97
N GLU A 262 19.09 -44.63 3.21
CA GLU A 262 18.76 -45.47 2.05
C GLU A 262 18.45 -44.60 0.84
N ALA A 263 19.26 -44.81 -0.20
CA ALA A 263 19.17 -44.21 -1.52
C ALA A 263 17.96 -44.78 -2.27
N THR A 264 17.15 -43.91 -2.86
CA THR A 264 16.03 -44.30 -3.73
C THR A 264 16.49 -44.29 -5.21
N PRO A 265 16.19 -45.33 -6.01
CA PRO A 265 16.72 -45.48 -7.36
C PRO A 265 16.03 -44.60 -8.41
N LEU A 266 16.80 -44.27 -9.45
CA LEU A 266 16.36 -43.61 -10.68
C LEU A 266 15.22 -44.39 -11.38
N SER A 267 14.18 -43.67 -11.77
CA SER A 267 13.21 -44.09 -12.78
C SER A 267 13.58 -43.54 -14.18
N PRO A 268 13.32 -44.30 -15.26
CA PRO A 268 13.83 -44.05 -16.61
C PRO A 268 13.12 -42.89 -17.35
N PRO A 269 13.74 -42.35 -18.42
CA PRO A 269 13.23 -41.18 -19.13
C PRO A 269 12.00 -41.54 -19.96
N VAL A 270 10.93 -40.78 -19.77
CA VAL A 270 9.74 -40.83 -20.63
C VAL A 270 10.07 -40.09 -21.93
N GLU A 271 10.16 -40.85 -23.02
CA GLU A 271 10.25 -40.32 -24.39
C GLU A 271 8.98 -39.53 -24.71
N THR A 272 9.11 -38.20 -24.75
CA THR A 272 8.09 -37.31 -25.29
C THR A 272 8.21 -37.23 -26.80
N THR A 273 7.23 -37.86 -27.44
CA THR A 273 6.86 -37.78 -28.85
C THR A 273 6.97 -36.35 -29.40
N LYS A 274 7.91 -36.13 -30.31
CA LYS A 274 8.05 -34.88 -31.08
C LYS A 274 6.86 -34.75 -32.05
N ARG A 275 5.88 -33.94 -31.66
CA ARG A 275 4.90 -33.38 -32.60
C ARG A 275 5.51 -32.13 -33.22
N HIS A 276 5.79 -32.19 -34.52
CA HIS A 276 6.09 -31.03 -35.33
C HIS A 276 4.84 -30.14 -35.41
N GLU A 277 4.75 -29.18 -34.49
CA GLU A 277 3.87 -28.02 -34.64
C GLU A 277 4.62 -26.97 -35.48
N TYR A 278 3.91 -26.44 -36.45
CA TYR A 278 4.35 -25.39 -37.36
C TYR A 278 5.04 -24.26 -36.58
N TYR A 279 6.27 -23.92 -36.96
CA TYR A 279 7.01 -22.76 -36.44
C TYR A 279 6.28 -21.48 -36.86
N THR A 280 5.26 -21.09 -36.11
CA THR A 280 4.84 -19.70 -36.07
C THR A 280 5.98 -18.94 -35.41
N ASP A 281 6.57 -18.03 -36.17
CA ASP A 281 7.62 -17.09 -35.80
C ASP A 281 7.45 -16.63 -34.34
N ASN A 282 8.15 -17.33 -33.44
CA ASN A 282 7.86 -17.31 -32.01
C ASN A 282 8.55 -16.07 -31.45
N LYS A 283 8.01 -14.89 -31.77
CA LYS A 283 8.51 -13.61 -31.27
C LYS A 283 8.67 -13.75 -29.76
N GLN A 284 9.93 -13.72 -29.33
CA GLN A 284 10.30 -13.99 -27.95
C GLN A 284 9.57 -12.97 -27.06
N LYS A 285 8.61 -13.43 -26.26
CA LYS A 285 7.84 -12.54 -25.37
C LYS A 285 8.80 -11.87 -24.38
N ARG A 286 8.65 -10.56 -24.19
CA ARG A 286 9.36 -9.80 -23.16
C ARG A 286 8.99 -10.33 -21.77
N LYS A 287 9.90 -10.23 -20.82
CA LYS A 287 9.71 -10.76 -19.46
C LYS A 287 9.33 -9.65 -18.48
N ILE A 288 8.44 -9.99 -17.55
CA ILE A 288 8.12 -9.15 -16.39
C ILE A 288 8.34 -9.98 -15.13
N ASN A 289 9.30 -9.55 -14.31
CA ASN A 289 9.53 -10.09 -12.97
C ASN A 289 8.83 -9.21 -11.93
N LEU A 290 7.77 -9.73 -11.32
CA LEU A 290 7.08 -9.09 -10.22
C LEU A 290 7.71 -9.50 -8.89
N ILE A 291 8.12 -8.54 -8.07
CA ILE A 291 8.60 -8.77 -6.70
C ILE A 291 7.60 -8.12 -5.76
N SER A 292 6.93 -8.91 -4.92
CA SER A 292 5.92 -8.36 -3.99
C SER A 292 6.07 -8.92 -2.60
N THR A 293 5.86 -8.06 -1.60
CA THR A 293 5.86 -8.43 -0.18
C THR A 293 4.47 -8.79 0.35
N ASN A 294 3.41 -8.56 -0.42
CA ASN A 294 2.04 -8.79 0.01
C ASN A 294 1.69 -10.30 0.01
N LYS A 295 1.23 -10.82 1.16
CA LYS A 295 0.76 -12.22 1.30
C LYS A 295 -0.64 -12.46 0.74
N ASN A 296 -1.52 -11.47 0.87
CA ASN A 296 -2.97 -11.66 0.84
C ASN A 296 -3.55 -11.51 -0.57
N ASN A 297 -2.94 -10.67 -1.41
CA ASN A 297 -3.49 -10.36 -2.73
C ASN A 297 -3.06 -11.40 -3.75
N LYS A 298 -3.96 -11.66 -4.71
CA LYS A 298 -3.72 -12.62 -5.80
C LYS A 298 -2.94 -12.00 -6.95
N VAL A 299 -1.85 -11.29 -6.65
CA VAL A 299 -1.08 -10.45 -7.58
C VAL A 299 -0.75 -11.19 -8.88
N LEU A 300 -0.15 -12.38 -8.81
CA LEU A 300 0.20 -13.17 -10.00
C LEU A 300 -1.03 -13.46 -10.89
N SER A 301 -2.15 -13.90 -10.32
CA SER A 301 -3.34 -14.22 -11.11
C SER A 301 -3.97 -12.98 -11.76
N LEU A 302 -3.87 -11.82 -11.10
CA LEU A 302 -4.36 -10.55 -11.66
C LEU A 302 -3.40 -10.08 -12.76
N ALA A 303 -2.09 -10.16 -12.54
CA ALA A 303 -1.09 -9.79 -13.52
C ALA A 303 -1.15 -10.66 -14.77
N LEU A 304 -1.36 -11.98 -14.63
CA LEU A 304 -1.58 -12.86 -15.78
C LEU A 304 -2.75 -12.36 -16.63
N ARG A 305 -3.88 -11.97 -16.03
CA ARG A 305 -5.01 -11.42 -16.78
C ARG A 305 -4.68 -10.10 -17.48
N THR A 306 -3.79 -9.29 -16.92
CA THR A 306 -3.42 -7.98 -17.48
C THR A 306 -2.37 -8.08 -18.60
N PHE A 307 -1.43 -9.02 -18.51
CA PHE A 307 -0.19 -9.04 -19.32
C PHE A 307 0.04 -10.30 -20.17
N GLN A 308 -0.80 -11.35 -20.05
CA GLN A 308 -0.56 -12.68 -20.65
C GLN A 308 -0.31 -12.66 -22.18
N ASP A 309 -0.89 -11.71 -22.90
CA ASP A 309 -0.78 -11.67 -24.35
C ASP A 309 0.65 -11.32 -24.80
N LYS A 310 1.26 -10.31 -24.15
CA LYS A 310 2.53 -9.70 -24.59
C LYS A 310 3.75 -10.16 -23.78
N TYR A 311 3.57 -10.63 -22.55
CA TYR A 311 4.70 -10.83 -21.62
C TYR A 311 4.75 -12.23 -21.00
N GLN A 312 5.97 -12.70 -20.74
CA GLN A 312 6.23 -13.83 -19.84
C GLN A 312 6.36 -13.32 -18.40
N LEU A 313 5.49 -13.79 -17.51
CA LEU A 313 5.45 -13.32 -16.12
C LEU A 313 6.15 -14.29 -15.17
N CYS A 314 6.98 -13.74 -14.28
CA CYS A 314 7.50 -14.44 -13.11
C CYS A 314 7.14 -13.64 -11.85
N HIS A 315 6.72 -14.31 -10.77
CA HIS A 315 6.35 -13.65 -9.52
C HIS A 315 7.14 -14.19 -8.34
N TYR A 316 7.94 -13.32 -7.73
CA TYR A 316 8.65 -13.57 -6.49
C TYR A 316 7.86 -13.01 -5.31
N LYS A 317 7.34 -13.91 -4.49
CA LYS A 317 6.58 -13.57 -3.28
C LYS A 317 7.52 -13.56 -2.08
N LEU A 318 7.78 -12.39 -1.52
CA LEU A 318 8.75 -12.15 -0.44
C LEU A 318 8.06 -11.59 0.80
N PRO A 319 7.23 -12.39 1.48
CA PRO A 319 6.38 -11.82 2.48
C PRO A 319 7.11 -11.54 3.79
N HIS A 320 6.67 -10.50 4.50
CA HIS A 320 7.34 -10.01 5.72
C HIS A 320 8.78 -9.54 5.50
N GLN A 321 9.18 -9.25 4.26
CA GLN A 321 10.46 -8.61 3.97
C GLN A 321 10.27 -7.10 3.89
N GLY A 322 11.27 -6.36 4.40
CA GLY A 322 11.36 -4.93 4.18
C GLY A 322 11.92 -4.62 2.80
N ILE A 323 12.02 -3.33 2.47
CA ILE A 323 12.61 -2.85 1.23
C ILE A 323 14.07 -3.30 1.12
N LEU A 324 14.85 -3.22 2.21
CA LEU A 324 16.27 -3.60 2.18
C LEU A 324 16.48 -5.09 1.92
N ASP A 325 15.71 -5.94 2.59
CA ASP A 325 15.71 -7.39 2.35
C ASP A 325 15.36 -7.69 0.89
N THR A 326 14.35 -6.99 0.35
CA THR A 326 13.92 -7.12 -1.04
C THR A 326 15.05 -6.74 -2.01
N LEU A 327 15.71 -5.60 -1.76
CA LEU A 327 16.81 -5.08 -2.57
C LEU A 327 18.05 -5.98 -2.53
N GLN A 328 18.32 -6.69 -1.44
CA GLN A 328 19.46 -7.62 -1.39
C GLN A 328 19.33 -8.73 -2.43
N THR A 329 18.12 -9.21 -2.66
CA THR A 329 17.84 -10.33 -3.58
C THR A 329 17.61 -9.90 -5.04
N ILE A 330 17.56 -8.59 -5.32
CA ILE A 330 17.14 -8.10 -6.63
C ILE A 330 18.13 -8.48 -7.74
N THR A 331 19.44 -8.40 -7.47
CA THR A 331 20.49 -8.65 -8.46
C THR A 331 20.41 -10.06 -9.04
N GLU A 332 20.15 -11.06 -8.18
CA GLU A 332 19.97 -12.44 -8.63
C GLU A 332 18.68 -12.60 -9.47
N LYS A 333 17.59 -11.96 -9.03
CA LYS A 333 16.28 -12.02 -9.69
C LYS A 333 16.24 -11.29 -11.03
N THR A 334 17.12 -10.33 -11.25
CA THR A 334 17.20 -9.56 -12.51
C THR A 334 18.30 -10.05 -13.44
N ARG A 335 19.11 -11.03 -13.04
CA ARG A 335 20.27 -11.50 -13.83
C ARG A 335 19.93 -11.96 -15.26
N LEU A 336 18.74 -12.51 -15.47
CA LEU A 336 18.29 -13.05 -16.76
C LEU A 336 17.40 -12.08 -17.55
N LEU A 337 17.26 -10.85 -17.07
CA LEU A 337 16.50 -9.80 -17.74
C LEU A 337 17.41 -8.97 -18.64
N THR A 338 16.83 -8.44 -19.70
CA THR A 338 17.48 -7.54 -20.66
C THR A 338 16.89 -6.13 -20.56
N LYS A 339 17.43 -5.19 -21.35
CA LYS A 339 16.91 -3.81 -21.45
C LYS A 339 15.48 -3.75 -22.00
N GLY A 340 15.01 -4.79 -22.69
CA GLY A 340 13.61 -4.90 -23.15
C GLY A 340 12.65 -5.46 -22.10
N ASP A 341 13.18 -6.00 -21.00
CA ASP A 341 12.42 -6.63 -19.93
C ASP A 341 12.19 -5.67 -18.74
N TYR A 342 11.32 -6.08 -17.82
CA TYR A 342 10.94 -5.27 -16.67
C TYR A 342 11.06 -6.04 -15.35
N CYS A 343 11.59 -5.37 -14.32
CA CYS A 343 11.52 -5.80 -12.94
C CYS A 343 10.64 -4.84 -12.15
N VAL A 344 9.49 -5.32 -11.67
CA VAL A 344 8.52 -4.50 -10.95
C VAL A 344 8.60 -4.82 -9.46
N ILE A 345 8.96 -3.81 -8.66
CA ILE A 345 9.07 -3.93 -7.19
C ILE A 345 7.83 -3.31 -6.56
N MET A 346 7.00 -4.13 -5.94
CA MET A 346 5.84 -3.68 -5.16
C MET A 346 6.24 -3.49 -3.70
N VAL A 347 6.50 -2.24 -3.34
CA VAL A 347 6.97 -1.86 -2.01
C VAL A 347 5.92 -2.20 -0.95
N GLY A 348 6.37 -2.90 0.09
CA GLY A 348 5.54 -3.37 1.18
C GLY A 348 5.26 -2.33 2.26
N GLU A 349 4.44 -2.74 3.22
CA GLU A 349 4.02 -1.89 4.34
C GLU A 349 4.95 -2.00 5.56
N LYS A 350 5.80 -3.03 5.60
CA LYS A 350 6.57 -3.43 6.81
C LYS A 350 7.46 -2.30 7.33
N ASP A 351 8.18 -1.61 6.46
CA ASP A 351 9.09 -0.54 6.88
C ASP A 351 8.35 0.69 7.43
N PHE A 352 7.05 0.82 7.15
CA PHE A 352 6.23 1.94 7.60
C PHE A 352 5.58 1.70 8.96
N GLU A 353 5.66 0.48 9.49
CA GLU A 353 5.18 0.14 10.83
C GLU A 353 6.06 0.80 11.91
N THR A 354 7.38 0.73 11.74
CA THR A 354 8.36 1.12 12.78
C THR A 354 9.43 2.13 12.36
N SER A 355 9.80 2.21 11.09
CA SER A 355 10.97 3.01 10.69
C SER A 355 10.70 4.51 10.69
N GLN A 356 11.69 5.30 11.10
CA GLN A 356 11.63 6.77 11.13
C GLN A 356 12.58 7.45 10.12
N ASN A 357 13.62 6.75 9.62
CA ASN A 357 14.62 7.36 8.74
C ASN A 357 14.41 6.94 7.27
N TYR A 358 13.46 7.59 6.60
CA TYR A 358 13.16 7.34 5.18
C TYR A 358 14.27 7.82 4.24
N SER A 359 15.01 8.86 4.62
CA SER A 359 16.14 9.36 3.81
C SER A 359 17.24 8.30 3.65
N LEU A 360 17.56 7.57 4.73
CA LEU A 360 18.50 6.45 4.67
C LEU A 360 17.99 5.33 3.75
N LEU A 361 16.70 5.00 3.87
CA LEU A 361 16.05 3.96 3.06
C LEU A 361 16.09 4.31 1.56
N VAL A 362 15.78 5.56 1.21
CA VAL A 362 15.86 6.06 -0.18
C VAL A 362 17.30 6.05 -0.68
N LYS A 363 18.27 6.49 0.12
CA LYS A 363 19.70 6.40 -0.24
C LYS A 363 20.13 4.97 -0.55
N GLN A 364 19.65 3.99 0.23
CA GLN A 364 19.93 2.57 0.00
C GLN A 364 19.25 2.04 -1.28
N ILE A 365 18.02 2.46 -1.57
CA ILE A 365 17.36 2.18 -2.85
C ILE A 365 18.22 2.70 -4.00
N ARG A 366 18.59 3.99 -3.98
CA ARG A 366 19.42 4.64 -5.01
C ARG A 366 20.71 3.88 -5.29
N ASN A 367 21.48 3.61 -4.24
CA ASN A 367 22.77 2.92 -4.34
C ASN A 367 22.61 1.52 -4.95
N LYS A 368 21.49 0.84 -4.70
CA LYS A 368 21.24 -0.46 -5.31
C LYS A 368 20.82 -0.35 -6.77
N LEU A 369 19.97 0.61 -7.11
CA LEU A 369 19.45 0.79 -8.47
C LEU A 369 20.49 1.31 -9.47
N ILE A 370 21.44 2.15 -9.03
CA ILE A 370 22.54 2.65 -9.90
C ILE A 370 23.33 1.50 -10.52
N ASN A 371 23.42 0.37 -9.83
CA ASN A 371 24.16 -0.81 -10.29
C ASN A 371 23.32 -1.75 -11.19
N LEU A 372 22.09 -1.38 -11.54
CA LEU A 372 21.15 -2.22 -12.30
C LEU A 372 20.73 -1.51 -13.58
N ASN A 373 21.67 -1.37 -14.52
CA ASN A 373 21.48 -0.68 -15.80
C ASN A 373 21.12 -1.62 -16.96
N HIS A 374 20.98 -2.92 -16.70
CA HIS A 374 20.74 -3.94 -17.72
C HIS A 374 19.26 -4.28 -17.92
N THR A 375 18.35 -3.69 -17.14
CA THR A 375 16.89 -3.93 -17.24
C THR A 375 16.12 -2.74 -16.69
N ASN A 376 14.86 -2.55 -17.11
CA ASN A 376 14.01 -1.49 -16.60
C ASN A 376 13.43 -1.87 -15.24
N ILE A 377 13.63 -1.03 -14.24
CA ILE A 377 13.10 -1.23 -12.89
C ILE A 377 11.91 -0.30 -12.66
N ILE A 378 10.76 -0.86 -12.31
CA ILE A 378 9.57 -0.07 -11.95
C ILE A 378 9.31 -0.25 -10.46
N ILE A 379 9.37 0.84 -9.70
CA ILE A 379 9.03 0.84 -8.28
C ILE A 379 7.60 1.31 -8.12
N CYS A 380 6.73 0.38 -7.71
CA CYS A 380 5.36 0.70 -7.32
C CYS A 380 5.39 1.24 -5.89
N LEU A 381 5.01 2.51 -5.74
CA LEU A 381 4.97 3.18 -4.43
C LEU A 381 4.03 2.43 -3.47
N PRO A 382 4.34 2.41 -2.17
CA PRO A 382 3.44 1.85 -1.16
C PRO A 382 2.08 2.56 -1.17
N THR A 383 1.02 1.77 -1.01
CA THR A 383 -0.36 2.28 -1.03
C THR A 383 -0.81 2.77 0.35
N PHE A 384 -1.61 3.83 0.39
CA PHE A 384 -2.28 4.23 1.63
C PHE A 384 -3.22 3.14 2.17
N LYS A 385 -3.58 3.22 3.45
CA LYS A 385 -4.60 2.37 4.09
C LYS A 385 -5.86 3.14 4.44
N CYS A 386 -7.01 2.50 4.29
CA CYS A 386 -8.30 3.02 4.77
C CYS A 386 -8.56 2.69 6.24
N GLY A 387 -8.78 3.71 7.08
CA GLY A 387 -9.20 3.49 8.46
C GLY A 387 -8.93 4.67 9.36
N ILE A 388 -9.63 4.73 10.50
CA ILE A 388 -9.50 5.85 11.46
C ILE A 388 -8.07 5.91 12.03
N LEU A 389 -7.46 4.75 12.29
CA LEU A 389 -6.14 4.63 12.91
C LEU A 389 -4.98 4.62 11.91
N THR A 390 -5.24 4.84 10.60
CA THR A 390 -4.20 4.75 9.57
C THR A 390 -3.57 6.09 9.21
N GLN A 391 -3.98 7.19 9.84
CA GLN A 391 -3.53 8.54 9.49
C GLN A 391 -2.01 8.71 9.60
N LEU A 392 -1.41 8.27 10.71
CA LEU A 392 0.05 8.33 10.91
C LEU A 392 0.79 7.45 9.91
N PHE A 393 0.25 6.27 9.60
CA PHE A 393 0.81 5.36 8.61
C PHE A 393 0.78 5.97 7.19
N ASN A 394 -0.34 6.56 6.80
CA ASN A 394 -0.49 7.21 5.50
C ASN A 394 0.42 8.44 5.37
N ARG A 395 0.58 9.23 6.44
CA ARG A 395 1.52 10.35 6.46
C ARG A 395 2.97 9.89 6.26
N ARG A 396 3.37 8.77 6.87
CA ARG A 396 4.70 8.16 6.69
C ARG A 396 4.93 7.72 5.25
N ILE A 397 3.95 7.05 4.65
CA ILE A 397 3.98 6.67 3.23
C ILE A 397 4.13 7.90 2.34
N GLU A 398 3.36 8.95 2.60
CA GLU A 398 3.42 10.18 1.80
C GLU A 398 4.80 10.84 1.85
N ILE A 399 5.40 10.95 3.03
CA ILE A 399 6.75 11.48 3.21
C ILE A 399 7.76 10.64 2.42
N PHE A 400 7.72 9.32 2.56
CA PHE A 400 8.61 8.42 1.84
C PHE A 400 8.44 8.53 0.32
N ASN A 401 7.20 8.55 -0.17
CA ASN A 401 6.89 8.65 -1.59
C ASN A 401 7.46 9.93 -2.21
N ARG A 402 7.33 11.06 -1.51
CA ARG A 402 7.91 12.34 -1.97
C ARG A 402 9.42 12.30 -2.06
N ILE A 403 10.10 11.78 -1.02
CA ILE A 403 11.56 11.70 -1.00
C ILE A 403 12.04 10.75 -2.12
N LEU A 404 11.40 9.59 -2.28
CA LEU A 404 11.75 8.62 -3.31
C LEU A 404 11.52 9.16 -4.72
N TYR A 405 10.43 9.92 -4.93
CA TYR A 405 10.11 10.53 -6.22
C TYR A 405 11.18 11.48 -6.73
N LEU A 406 11.63 12.40 -5.86
CA LEU A 406 12.70 13.33 -6.19
C LEU A 406 14.01 12.60 -6.51
N ASP A 407 14.22 11.45 -5.87
CA ASP A 407 15.47 10.71 -5.97
C ASP A 407 15.61 9.88 -7.24
N ILE A 408 14.57 9.13 -7.59
CA ILE A 408 14.60 8.20 -8.71
C ILE A 408 14.58 8.93 -10.05
N LYS A 409 14.07 10.17 -10.11
CA LYS A 409 14.02 10.96 -11.35
C LYS A 409 15.37 11.10 -12.05
N MET A 410 16.48 10.95 -11.31
CA MET A 410 17.84 11.02 -11.85
C MET A 410 18.38 9.71 -12.44
N ASN A 411 17.62 8.60 -12.38
CA ASN A 411 18.07 7.29 -12.83
C ASN A 411 17.36 6.88 -14.13
N GLU A 412 18.15 6.65 -15.19
CA GLU A 412 17.67 6.39 -16.55
C GLU A 412 16.80 5.13 -16.67
N TYR A 413 17.13 4.07 -15.92
CA TYR A 413 16.47 2.76 -16.02
C TYR A 413 15.53 2.47 -14.84
N ALA A 414 15.26 3.46 -14.00
CA ALA A 414 14.36 3.31 -12.85
C ALA A 414 13.17 4.27 -12.96
N TYR A 415 11.98 3.69 -12.90
CA TYR A 415 10.71 4.38 -13.05
C TYR A 415 9.89 4.25 -11.78
N ILE A 416 9.04 5.24 -11.50
CA ILE A 416 8.09 5.21 -10.40
C ILE A 416 6.68 5.04 -10.94
N LEU A 417 5.95 4.11 -10.34
CA LEU A 417 4.51 4.03 -10.47
C LEU A 417 3.87 4.50 -9.17
N ASP A 418 3.11 5.60 -9.21
CA ASP A 418 2.24 5.96 -8.08
C ASP A 418 1.03 5.02 -8.02
N SER A 419 1.17 3.96 -7.23
CA SER A 419 0.11 2.99 -6.99
C SER A 419 -1.16 3.59 -6.37
N ASN A 420 -1.15 4.85 -5.93
CA ASN A 420 -2.31 5.52 -5.34
C ASN A 420 -3.16 6.30 -6.36
N ARG A 421 -2.65 6.55 -7.58
CA ARG A 421 -3.25 7.46 -8.57
C ARG A 421 -4.74 7.22 -8.80
N HIS A 422 -5.13 5.96 -9.04
CA HIS A 422 -6.52 5.56 -9.30
C HIS A 422 -7.15 4.74 -8.17
N LEU A 423 -6.65 4.90 -6.93
CA LEU A 423 -7.26 4.30 -5.75
C LEU A 423 -8.22 5.29 -5.09
N THR A 424 -9.47 4.88 -4.89
CA THR A 424 -10.45 5.63 -4.10
C THR A 424 -10.34 5.25 -2.63
N TYR A 425 -10.44 6.23 -1.72
CA TYR A 425 -10.39 6.00 -0.28
C TYR A 425 -11.71 5.39 0.23
N ASP A 426 -12.02 4.16 -0.19
CA ASP A 426 -13.25 3.46 0.16
C ASP A 426 -13.07 1.95 0.36
N TYR A 427 -14.07 1.31 0.96
CA TYR A 427 -14.07 -0.14 1.19
C TYR A 427 -14.34 -0.98 -0.07
N LYS A 428 -14.52 -0.37 -1.25
CA LYS A 428 -14.61 -1.11 -2.52
C LYS A 428 -13.22 -1.49 -3.00
N MET A 429 -12.20 -0.66 -2.75
CA MET A 429 -10.80 -0.91 -3.11
C MET A 429 -9.94 -1.40 -1.95
N PHE A 430 -10.41 -1.21 -0.71
CA PHE A 430 -9.73 -1.64 0.51
C PHE A 430 -10.56 -2.65 1.31
N SER A 431 -9.88 -3.60 1.95
CA SER A 431 -10.49 -4.70 2.68
C SER A 431 -10.63 -4.39 4.17
N GLY A 432 -11.88 -4.41 4.63
CA GLY A 432 -12.25 -4.54 6.04
C GLY A 432 -11.66 -3.48 6.99
N PRO A 433 -11.54 -3.80 8.28
CA PRO A 433 -11.09 -2.85 9.30
C PRO A 433 -9.59 -2.52 9.24
N GLN A 434 -8.79 -3.33 8.54
CA GLN A 434 -7.34 -3.13 8.41
C GLN A 434 -6.99 -2.13 7.30
N GLY A 435 -7.92 -1.85 6.38
CA GLY A 435 -7.68 -0.89 5.32
C GLY A 435 -6.68 -1.34 4.26
N ILE A 436 -6.44 -2.64 4.14
CA ILE A 436 -5.43 -3.19 3.21
C ILE A 436 -6.05 -3.28 1.81
N MET A 437 -5.33 -2.85 0.78
CA MET A 437 -5.80 -2.90 -0.60
C MET A 437 -6.26 -4.31 -0.99
N ASN A 438 -7.46 -4.42 -1.57
CA ASN A 438 -8.03 -5.70 -1.99
C ASN A 438 -7.69 -6.02 -3.46
N ASN A 439 -8.25 -7.09 -4.01
CA ASN A 439 -7.99 -7.49 -5.41
C ASN A 439 -8.51 -6.48 -6.44
N ARG A 440 -9.56 -5.71 -6.14
CA ARG A 440 -10.08 -4.67 -7.03
C ARG A 440 -9.10 -3.51 -7.11
N GLY A 441 -8.64 -2.99 -5.96
CA GLY A 441 -7.60 -1.96 -5.93
C GLY A 441 -6.32 -2.42 -6.64
N MET A 442 -5.89 -3.66 -6.40
CA MET A 442 -4.72 -4.23 -7.08
C MET A 442 -4.91 -4.36 -8.60
N THR A 443 -6.13 -4.59 -9.08
CA THR A 443 -6.41 -4.62 -10.53
C THR A 443 -6.19 -3.24 -11.16
N ASN A 444 -6.60 -2.18 -10.47
CA ASN A 444 -6.34 -0.81 -10.93
C ASN A 444 -4.83 -0.51 -10.98
N VAL A 445 -4.09 -0.86 -9.92
CA VAL A 445 -2.62 -0.68 -9.90
C VAL A 445 -1.94 -1.41 -11.06
N LEU A 446 -2.37 -2.63 -11.38
CA LEU A 446 -1.81 -3.37 -12.51
C LEU A 446 -2.21 -2.81 -13.87
N ALA A 447 -3.39 -2.19 -13.99
CA ALA A 447 -3.79 -1.46 -15.20
C ALA A 447 -2.90 -0.23 -15.41
N ASP A 448 -2.64 0.52 -14.33
CA ASP A 448 -1.73 1.69 -14.37
C ASP A 448 -0.30 1.27 -14.71
N LEU A 449 0.16 0.14 -14.14
CA LEU A 449 1.45 -0.46 -14.49
C LEU A 449 1.54 -0.80 -15.97
N LYS A 450 0.45 -1.30 -16.57
CA LYS A 450 0.41 -1.63 -18.00
C LYS A 450 0.60 -0.38 -18.86
N LEU A 451 -0.12 0.70 -18.53
CA LEU A 451 0.00 1.97 -19.23
C LEU A 451 1.43 2.52 -19.14
N LEU A 452 2.03 2.48 -17.94
CA LEU A 452 3.41 2.92 -17.74
C LEU A 452 4.41 2.09 -18.56
N ILE A 453 4.24 0.76 -18.61
CA ILE A 453 5.11 -0.09 -19.43
C ILE A 453 4.97 0.25 -20.92
N GLU A 454 3.75 0.47 -21.41
CA GLU A 454 3.51 0.84 -22.80
C GLU A 454 4.13 2.20 -23.14
N ASP A 455 4.10 3.16 -22.22
CA ASP A 455 4.75 4.48 -22.34
C ASP A 455 6.29 4.36 -22.42
N ILE A 456 6.90 3.58 -21.51
CA ILE A 456 8.35 3.31 -21.54
C ILE A 456 8.75 2.67 -22.88
N GLN A 457 7.92 1.76 -23.43
CA GLN A 457 8.20 1.11 -24.70
C GLN A 457 8.27 2.10 -25.86
N LEU A 458 7.33 3.05 -25.93
CA LEU A 458 7.29 4.08 -26.96
C LEU A 458 8.56 4.94 -26.95
N HIS A 459 9.07 5.28 -25.76
CA HIS A 459 10.31 6.05 -25.62
C HIS A 459 11.57 5.26 -25.93
N THR A 460 11.60 3.95 -25.68
CA THR A 460 12.77 3.12 -26.03
C THR A 460 12.87 2.84 -27.54
N SER A 461 11.74 2.69 -28.24
CA SER A 461 11.75 2.36 -29.68
C SER A 461 12.32 3.45 -30.57
N SER A 462 12.33 4.72 -30.14
CA SER A 462 12.84 5.82 -30.96
C SER A 462 14.36 5.85 -31.11
N TYR A 463 15.10 5.08 -30.29
CA TYR A 463 16.57 5.14 -30.26
C TYR A 463 17.26 4.03 -31.06
N ASP A 464 16.57 2.94 -31.38
CA ASP A 464 17.18 1.77 -32.01
C ASP A 464 17.24 1.85 -33.56
N ASP A 465 16.68 2.87 -34.20
CA ASP A 465 16.47 2.90 -35.66
C ASP A 465 17.38 3.78 -36.56
N PRO A 466 18.44 4.51 -36.13
CA PRO A 466 19.23 5.29 -37.10
C PRO A 466 20.40 4.54 -37.76
N VAL A 467 20.81 3.36 -37.27
CA VAL A 467 22.06 2.71 -37.75
C VAL A 467 21.81 1.69 -38.87
N SER A 468 20.59 1.17 -39.03
CA SER A 468 20.31 0.18 -40.07
C SER A 468 20.03 0.78 -41.46
N SER A 469 19.88 2.10 -41.61
CA SER A 469 19.63 2.72 -42.93
C SER A 469 20.86 3.31 -43.61
N MET A 470 22.03 3.34 -42.96
CA MET A 470 23.28 3.81 -43.58
C MET A 470 24.23 2.69 -43.99
N ALA A 471 24.01 1.45 -43.54
CA ALA A 471 24.81 0.29 -43.96
C ALA A 471 24.46 -0.26 -45.37
N SER A 472 23.60 0.44 -46.13
CA SER A 472 23.16 0.01 -47.46
C SER A 472 23.64 0.92 -48.61
N GLN A 473 24.53 1.89 -48.35
CA GLN A 473 25.00 2.84 -49.37
C GLN A 473 26.54 2.96 -49.50
N SER A 474 27.33 2.04 -48.93
CA SER A 474 28.79 2.08 -49.07
C SER A 474 29.40 0.71 -49.35
N GLU A 475 29.01 0.09 -50.47
CA GLU A 475 29.83 -0.90 -51.18
C GLU A 475 30.19 -0.33 -52.55
N GLU A 476 30.86 0.81 -52.58
CA GLU A 476 31.61 1.24 -53.77
C GLU A 476 32.87 1.98 -53.31
N TYR A 477 34.02 1.47 -53.75
CA TYR A 477 35.36 2.06 -53.68
C TYR A 477 36.09 2.12 -52.32
N CYS A 478 37.05 1.20 -52.13
CA CYS A 478 38.49 1.51 -52.21
C CYS A 478 39.33 0.27 -51.82
N GLU A 479 39.76 -0.50 -52.82
CA GLU A 479 40.98 -1.29 -52.71
C GLU A 479 42.17 -0.30 -52.69
N ILE A 480 42.75 -0.07 -51.52
CA ILE A 480 44.08 0.56 -51.42
C ILE A 480 45.06 -0.55 -51.05
N SER A 481 45.93 -0.86 -52.00
CA SER A 481 47.05 -1.78 -51.86
C SER A 481 48.05 -1.27 -50.82
N THR A 482 48.36 -2.10 -49.82
CA THR A 482 49.31 -1.82 -48.74
C THR A 482 50.77 -2.11 -49.11
N GLU A 483 51.31 -1.50 -50.17
CA GLU A 483 52.71 -1.74 -50.59
C GLU A 483 53.68 -0.54 -50.56
N GLU A 484 53.26 0.69 -50.19
CA GLU A 484 54.18 1.85 -50.19
C GLU A 484 54.27 2.59 -48.85
N PHE A 485 54.61 1.89 -47.75
CA PHE A 485 54.93 2.56 -46.48
C PHE A 485 56.31 2.22 -45.88
N PHE A 486 57.19 1.56 -46.64
CA PHE A 486 58.60 1.39 -46.27
C PHE A 486 59.52 1.68 -47.45
N ARG A 487 59.68 2.97 -47.80
CA ARG A 487 60.85 3.53 -48.50
C ARG A 487 60.82 5.05 -48.37
N GLY A 488 61.78 5.60 -47.63
CA GLY A 488 61.95 7.04 -47.38
C GLY A 488 62.66 7.27 -46.06
#